data_AF-A0A1C6UKQ4-F1
#
_entry.id   AF-A0A1C6UKQ4-F1
#
_cell.length_a   1.000
_cell.length_b   1.000
_cell.length_c   1.000
_cell.angle_alpha   90.00
_cell.angle_beta   90.00
_cell.angle_gamma   90.00
#
_symmetry.space_group_name_H-M   'P 1'
#
loop_
_entity.id
_entity.type
_entity.pdbx_description
1 polymer ?
#
loop_
_entity_poly.entity_id
_entity_poly.type
_entity_poly.pdbx_seq_one_letter_code
_entity_poly.pdbx_strand_id
1 'polypeptide(L)'
;MIEIGIEIDLFHPSDTVWRALTEPALLGKWFAESVPPADRPERLLLRTAGLPGFVADIEATVVERQAPQRYVLDCREGDQLTRLTCQIVPSGHGCRLSVREELLAGEWDAERHALRSEYHQQAVTVRLPAILDWLAFQRVDLRRAEGGLTAELPVVRLLGDGRTRAGRRRRAGVIGGGLACLALAGGAAVWLTRPAPRIPEATPQSTLLLPTTTSPAPKSTPSRTVSTAARNSATASPSPSQSPSPSPSTATPTRTPEATPTPAAPLTARYQTVSDRLFGYRGEVVVTNPGGTEKQDWAVVVTLATGAAINNATGVEWRQDGQVVTFTGKAVPAQGSTTFRFDVRDTRTRAPEGCTVDGAPCSMQ
;
A
#
# COMPACT_ATOMS: atom_id res chain seq x y z
N MET A 1 8.88 -1.38 18.68
CA MET A 1 7.78 -2.17 18.08
C MET A 1 8.41 -3.36 17.39
N ILE A 2 7.90 -4.58 17.59
CA ILE A 2 8.59 -5.83 17.21
C ILE A 2 8.02 -6.50 15.96
N GLU A 3 7.00 -5.89 15.35
CA GLU A 3 6.24 -6.50 14.26
C GLU A 3 6.00 -5.49 13.14
N ILE A 4 6.02 -5.97 11.90
CA ILE A 4 5.60 -5.28 10.69
C ILE A 4 4.55 -6.16 10.00
N GLY A 5 3.36 -5.63 9.74
CA GLY A 5 2.26 -6.38 9.14
C GLY A 5 1.61 -5.60 8.00
N ILE A 6 1.42 -6.25 6.85
CA ILE A 6 0.79 -5.67 5.66
C ILE A 6 -0.23 -6.67 5.11
N GLU A 7 -1.40 -6.17 4.75
CA GLU A 7 -2.45 -6.94 4.10
C GLU A 7 -2.90 -6.24 2.83
N ILE A 8 -3.06 -6.99 1.74
CA ILE A 8 -3.52 -6.48 0.44
C ILE A 8 -4.37 -7.50 -0.30
N ASP A 9 -5.42 -7.01 -0.97
CA ASP A 9 -6.19 -7.79 -1.93
C ASP A 9 -5.57 -7.68 -3.33
N LEU A 10 -5.24 -8.82 -3.93
CA LEU A 10 -4.63 -8.94 -5.26
C LEU A 10 -5.62 -9.58 -6.24
N PHE A 11 -5.81 -8.95 -7.41
CA PHE A 11 -6.67 -9.47 -8.49
C PHE A 11 -5.95 -10.50 -9.37
N HIS A 12 -5.19 -11.38 -8.75
CA HIS A 12 -4.38 -12.40 -9.42
C HIS A 12 -4.64 -13.77 -8.80
N PRO A 13 -4.55 -14.87 -9.57
CA PRO A 13 -4.68 -16.21 -9.02
C PRO A 13 -3.61 -16.48 -7.94
N SER A 14 -3.96 -17.20 -6.89
CA SER A 14 -3.05 -17.55 -5.78
C SER A 14 -1.75 -18.20 -6.27
N ASP A 15 -1.81 -19.03 -7.31
CA ASP A 15 -0.61 -19.68 -7.88
C ASP A 15 0.35 -18.67 -8.50
N THR A 16 -0.18 -17.57 -9.09
CA THR A 16 0.67 -16.53 -9.66
C THR A 16 1.38 -15.74 -8.57
N VAL A 17 0.66 -15.41 -7.51
CA VAL A 17 1.24 -14.72 -6.34
C VAL A 17 2.26 -15.62 -5.66
N TRP A 18 1.95 -16.90 -5.48
CA TRP A 18 2.87 -17.89 -4.92
C TRP A 18 4.20 -17.96 -5.69
N ARG A 19 4.15 -17.98 -7.02
CA ARG A 19 5.35 -17.94 -7.86
C ARG A 19 6.15 -16.66 -7.66
N ALA A 20 5.48 -15.49 -7.60
CA ALA A 20 6.15 -14.22 -7.37
C ALA A 20 6.86 -14.13 -6.00
N LEU A 21 6.35 -14.83 -4.99
CA LEU A 21 6.95 -14.90 -3.65
C LEU A 21 8.09 -15.92 -3.54
N THR A 22 8.04 -17.01 -4.32
CA THR A 22 8.95 -18.16 -4.13
C THR A 22 10.00 -18.32 -5.22
N GLU A 23 9.81 -17.75 -6.40
CA GLU A 23 10.78 -17.81 -7.49
C GLU A 23 11.83 -16.68 -7.32
N PRO A 24 13.13 -17.01 -7.16
CA PRO A 24 14.17 -16.00 -6.93
C PRO A 24 14.24 -14.93 -8.03
N ALA A 25 14.03 -15.34 -9.28
CA ALA A 25 14.04 -14.46 -10.45
C ALA A 25 12.87 -13.45 -10.46
N LEU A 26 11.75 -13.78 -9.81
CA LEU A 26 10.62 -12.86 -9.66
C LEU A 26 10.79 -12.00 -8.41
N LEU A 27 11.29 -12.58 -7.31
CA LEU A 27 11.56 -11.86 -6.07
C LEU A 27 12.51 -10.69 -6.29
N GLY A 28 13.56 -10.89 -7.09
CA GLY A 28 14.51 -9.85 -7.49
C GLY A 28 13.92 -8.67 -8.27
N LYS A 29 12.72 -8.82 -8.85
CA LYS A 29 12.08 -7.76 -9.63
C LYS A 29 11.23 -6.81 -8.79
N TRP A 30 10.77 -7.23 -7.61
CA TRP A 30 9.85 -6.42 -6.80
C TRP A 30 10.32 -6.19 -5.36
N PHE A 31 11.15 -7.06 -4.80
CA PHE A 31 11.67 -6.95 -3.44
C PHE A 31 13.19 -6.73 -3.48
N ALA A 32 13.97 -7.80 -3.40
CA ALA A 32 15.42 -7.79 -3.39
C ALA A 32 15.94 -8.97 -4.21
N GLU A 33 17.11 -8.80 -4.83
CA GLU A 33 17.75 -9.88 -5.58
C GLU A 33 17.94 -11.09 -4.66
N SER A 34 17.55 -12.26 -5.15
CA SER A 34 17.60 -13.50 -4.41
C SER A 34 18.51 -14.48 -5.11
N VAL A 35 19.53 -14.93 -4.39
CA VAL A 35 20.50 -15.92 -4.88
C VAL A 35 20.34 -17.17 -4.03
N PRO A 36 19.80 -18.28 -4.57
CA PRO A 36 19.90 -19.56 -3.90
C PRO A 36 21.38 -20.00 -3.91
N PRO A 37 21.99 -20.30 -2.75
CA PRO A 37 23.32 -20.88 -2.73
C PRO A 37 23.29 -22.25 -3.39
N ALA A 38 24.30 -22.56 -4.21
CA ALA A 38 24.36 -23.77 -5.03
C ALA A 38 24.20 -25.08 -4.22
N ASP A 39 24.64 -25.06 -2.97
CA ASP A 39 24.70 -26.26 -2.12
C ASP A 39 23.50 -26.43 -1.18
N ARG A 40 22.62 -25.42 -1.05
CA ARG A 40 21.50 -25.41 -0.09
C ARG A 40 20.26 -24.69 -0.63
N PRO A 41 19.39 -25.40 -1.38
CA PRO A 41 18.21 -24.79 -2.00
C PRO A 41 17.15 -24.30 -0.99
N GLU A 42 17.19 -24.79 0.25
CA GLU A 42 16.36 -24.32 1.36
C GLU A 42 16.81 -22.98 1.97
N ARG A 43 17.99 -22.50 1.57
CA ARG A 43 18.51 -21.20 1.96
C ARG A 43 18.44 -20.23 0.78
N LEU A 44 18.21 -18.97 1.10
CA LEU A 44 18.12 -17.89 0.14
C LEU A 44 18.95 -16.73 0.68
N LEU A 45 19.86 -16.19 -0.13
CA LEU A 45 20.51 -14.92 0.19
C LEU A 45 19.75 -13.80 -0.50
N LEU A 46 19.15 -12.91 0.28
CA LEU A 46 18.47 -11.72 -0.20
C LEU A 46 19.42 -10.53 -0.12
N ARG A 47 19.71 -9.90 -1.26
CA ARG A 47 20.60 -8.74 -1.34
C ARG A 47 19.87 -7.48 -0.90
N THR A 48 19.78 -7.31 0.41
CA THR A 48 19.07 -6.21 1.05
C THR A 48 19.99 -5.12 1.60
N ALA A 49 21.31 -5.34 1.58
CA ALA A 49 22.26 -4.33 2.04
C ALA A 49 22.06 -2.99 1.31
N GLY A 50 21.89 -1.90 2.07
CA GLY A 50 21.68 -0.56 1.54
C GLY A 50 20.23 -0.23 1.17
N LEU A 51 19.29 -1.15 1.35
CA LEU A 51 17.86 -0.84 1.26
C LEU A 51 17.36 -0.13 2.52
N PRO A 52 16.34 0.75 2.42
CA PRO A 52 15.76 1.42 3.58
C PRO A 52 15.31 0.44 4.67
N GLY A 53 15.86 0.57 5.88
CA GLY A 53 15.55 -0.30 7.01
C GLY A 53 16.32 -1.62 7.04
N PHE A 54 17.33 -1.79 6.19
CA PHE A 54 18.22 -2.95 6.13
C PHE A 54 19.68 -2.49 6.25
N VAL A 55 20.42 -3.12 7.14
CA VAL A 55 21.85 -2.89 7.39
C VAL A 55 22.74 -3.95 6.76
N ALA A 56 22.21 -5.13 6.46
CA ALA A 56 22.95 -6.21 5.82
C ALA A 56 22.07 -7.00 4.84
N ASP A 57 22.72 -7.89 4.09
CA ASP A 57 22.02 -8.92 3.33
C ASP A 57 21.36 -9.92 4.29
N ILE A 58 20.18 -10.39 3.91
CA ILE A 58 19.41 -11.35 4.70
C ILE A 58 19.71 -12.77 4.23
N GLU A 59 20.15 -13.60 5.16
CA GLU A 59 20.15 -15.05 4.99
C GLU A 59 18.80 -15.60 5.44
N ALA A 60 17.94 -15.95 4.49
CA ALA A 60 16.64 -16.53 4.75
C ALA A 60 16.70 -18.06 4.66
N THR A 61 16.08 -18.74 5.61
CA THR A 61 15.90 -20.20 5.61
C THR A 61 14.42 -20.52 5.55
N VAL A 62 14.02 -21.38 4.61
CA VAL A 62 12.62 -21.82 4.48
C VAL A 62 12.27 -22.75 5.63
N VAL A 63 11.34 -22.32 6.48
CA VAL A 63 10.85 -23.10 7.62
C VAL A 63 9.59 -23.87 7.24
N GLU A 64 8.69 -23.21 6.48
CA GLU A 64 7.41 -23.78 6.10
C GLU A 64 7.08 -23.41 4.65
N ARG A 65 6.66 -24.40 3.86
CA ARG A 65 6.24 -24.20 2.48
C ARG A 65 5.00 -25.04 2.16
N GLN A 66 3.84 -24.40 2.19
CA GLN A 66 2.55 -25.01 1.84
C GLN A 66 1.97 -24.25 0.65
N ALA A 67 2.21 -24.76 -0.56
CA ALA A 67 1.77 -24.10 -1.79
C ALA A 67 0.24 -24.23 -1.99
N PRO A 68 -0.47 -23.17 -2.44
CA PRO A 68 -0.04 -21.77 -2.55
C PRO A 68 -0.35 -20.93 -1.30
N GLN A 69 -0.72 -21.55 -0.17
CA GLN A 69 -1.40 -20.89 0.95
C GLN A 69 -0.48 -20.22 1.96
N ARG A 70 0.73 -20.75 2.19
CA ARG A 70 1.58 -20.30 3.30
C ARG A 70 3.07 -20.51 3.04
N TYR A 71 3.87 -19.48 3.27
CA TYR A 71 5.32 -19.50 3.15
C TYR A 71 5.95 -18.79 4.34
N VAL A 72 6.83 -19.50 5.07
CA VAL A 72 7.49 -18.98 6.27
C VAL A 72 8.99 -19.09 6.13
N LEU A 73 9.66 -17.99 6.39
CA LEU A 73 11.11 -17.84 6.33
C LEU A 73 11.62 -17.35 7.69
N ASP A 74 12.69 -17.98 8.17
CA ASP A 74 13.52 -17.39 9.22
C ASP A 74 14.62 -16.59 8.55
N CYS A 75 14.63 -15.28 8.79
CA CYS A 75 15.48 -14.29 8.14
C CYS A 75 16.54 -13.81 9.13
N ARG A 76 17.81 -14.05 8.82
CA ARG A 76 18.93 -13.59 9.64
C ARG A 76 19.63 -12.40 8.99
N GLU A 77 19.72 -11.30 9.72
CA GLU A 77 20.37 -10.06 9.30
C GLU A 77 21.45 -9.68 10.32
N GLY A 78 22.70 -10.08 10.07
CA GLY A 78 23.76 -10.00 11.07
C GLY A 78 23.40 -10.82 12.32
N ASP A 79 23.25 -10.15 13.46
CA ASP A 79 22.88 -10.74 14.75
C ASP A 79 21.35 -10.73 15.00
N GLN A 80 20.57 -10.15 14.09
CA GLN A 80 19.11 -10.11 14.19
C GLN A 80 18.49 -11.35 13.55
N LEU A 81 17.43 -11.86 14.17
CA LEU A 81 16.63 -12.96 13.65
C LEU A 81 15.17 -12.53 13.60
N THR A 82 14.58 -12.56 12.41
CA THR A 82 13.17 -12.27 12.18
C THR A 82 12.49 -13.47 11.53
N ARG A 83 11.17 -13.54 11.67
CA ARG A 83 10.33 -14.51 10.98
C ARG A 83 9.39 -13.79 10.04
N LEU A 84 9.56 -14.05 8.74
CA LEU A 84 8.69 -13.56 7.70
C LEU A 84 7.65 -14.62 7.35
N THR A 85 6.38 -14.30 7.55
CA THR A 85 5.24 -15.15 7.23
C THR A 85 4.42 -14.50 6.13
N CYS A 86 4.26 -15.20 5.02
CA CYS A 86 3.36 -14.85 3.94
C CYS A 86 2.17 -15.83 3.94
N GLN A 87 0.95 -15.33 3.97
CA GLN A 87 -0.26 -16.15 3.80
C GLN A 87 -1.06 -15.66 2.61
N ILE A 88 -1.55 -16.61 1.82
CA ILE A 88 -2.39 -16.34 0.64
C ILE A 88 -3.73 -17.02 0.87
N VAL A 89 -4.79 -16.22 0.93
CA VAL A 89 -6.17 -16.69 1.07
C VAL A 89 -6.90 -16.40 -0.25
N PRO A 90 -7.34 -17.43 -1.00
CA PRO A 90 -8.13 -17.23 -2.20
C PRO A 90 -9.39 -16.41 -1.93
N SER A 91 -9.73 -15.51 -2.85
CA SER A 91 -10.96 -14.72 -2.81
C SER A 91 -11.70 -14.87 -4.14
N GLY A 92 -12.99 -14.46 -4.18
CA GLY A 92 -13.82 -14.63 -5.39
C GLY A 92 -13.27 -13.97 -6.66
N HIS A 93 -12.36 -12.99 -6.52
CA HIS A 93 -11.78 -12.23 -7.62
C HIS A 93 -10.24 -12.31 -7.70
N GLY A 94 -9.61 -13.16 -6.89
CA GLY A 94 -8.14 -13.27 -6.82
C GLY A 94 -7.70 -13.90 -5.50
N CYS A 95 -6.86 -13.20 -4.73
CA CYS A 95 -6.47 -13.63 -3.39
C CYS A 95 -6.10 -12.45 -2.49
N ARG A 96 -6.25 -12.63 -1.19
CA ARG A 96 -5.70 -11.77 -0.15
C ARG A 96 -4.33 -12.27 0.25
N LEU A 97 -3.33 -11.39 0.25
CA LEU A 97 -1.97 -11.65 0.73
C LEU A 97 -1.77 -10.90 2.05
N SER A 98 -1.38 -11.63 3.09
CA SER A 98 -0.85 -11.04 4.32
C SER A 98 0.65 -11.35 4.43
N VAL A 99 1.43 -10.33 4.73
CA VAL A 99 2.88 -10.41 4.97
C VAL A 99 3.15 -9.87 6.36
N ARG A 100 3.72 -10.71 7.22
CA ARG A 100 4.06 -10.36 8.59
C ARG A 100 5.52 -10.67 8.86
N GLU A 101 6.27 -9.68 9.30
CA GLU A 101 7.63 -9.83 9.80
C GLU A 101 7.66 -9.60 11.32
N GLU A 102 8.08 -10.62 12.06
CA GLU A 102 8.18 -10.59 13.52
C GLU A 102 9.65 -10.71 13.96
N LEU A 103 10.10 -9.86 14.86
CA LEU A 103 11.45 -9.91 15.42
C LEU A 103 11.53 -10.97 16.53
N LEU A 104 12.30 -12.03 16.30
CA LEU A 104 12.50 -13.13 17.25
C LEU A 104 13.69 -12.90 18.18
N ALA A 105 14.76 -12.30 17.65
CA ALA A 105 15.96 -11.94 18.43
C ALA A 105 16.61 -10.67 17.87
N GLY A 106 17.17 -9.86 18.78
CA GLY A 106 17.73 -8.54 18.47
C GLY A 106 16.75 -7.42 18.76
N GLU A 107 17.02 -6.23 18.23
CA GLU A 107 16.18 -5.05 18.41
C GLU A 107 16.09 -4.20 17.14
N TRP A 108 14.93 -3.60 16.90
CA TRP A 108 14.78 -2.53 15.93
C TRP A 108 14.62 -1.21 16.67
N ASP A 109 15.51 -0.27 16.38
CA ASP A 109 15.26 1.13 16.73
C ASP A 109 14.04 1.65 15.95
N ALA A 110 13.46 2.76 16.43
CA ALA A 110 12.21 3.28 15.89
C ALA A 110 12.32 3.76 14.44
N GLU A 111 13.46 4.32 14.05
CA GLU A 111 13.71 4.82 12.70
C GLU A 111 13.87 3.66 11.71
N ARG A 112 14.66 2.64 12.07
CA ARG A 112 14.84 1.43 11.29
C ARG A 112 13.53 0.68 11.13
N HIS A 113 12.73 0.55 12.19
CA HIS A 113 11.40 -0.04 12.11
C HIS A 113 10.52 0.71 11.10
N ALA A 114 10.48 2.05 11.17
CA ALA A 114 9.69 2.88 10.27
C ALA A 114 10.12 2.74 8.81
N LEU A 115 11.43 2.87 8.52
CA LEU A 115 11.98 2.73 7.18
C LEU A 115 11.72 1.33 6.60
N ARG A 116 11.90 0.29 7.41
CA ARG A 116 11.66 -1.10 7.00
C ARG A 116 10.18 -1.36 6.74
N SER A 117 9.31 -0.80 7.57
CA SER A 117 7.86 -0.89 7.39
C SER A 117 7.43 -0.21 6.09
N GLU A 118 7.94 0.99 5.81
CA GLU A 118 7.67 1.71 4.57
C GLU A 118 8.18 0.94 3.34
N TYR A 119 9.39 0.36 3.44
CA TYR A 119 9.95 -0.45 2.37
C TYR A 119 9.06 -1.67 2.06
N HIS A 120 8.67 -2.44 3.09
CA HIS A 120 7.78 -3.58 2.91
C HIS A 120 6.44 -3.13 2.34
N GLN A 121 5.88 -2.03 2.84
CA GLN A 121 4.62 -1.49 2.35
C GLN A 121 4.72 -1.14 0.87
N GLN A 122 5.78 -0.45 0.44
CA GLN A 122 6.00 -0.13 -0.97
C GLN A 122 6.20 -1.39 -1.83
N ALA A 123 7.00 -2.34 -1.36
CA ALA A 123 7.27 -3.57 -2.11
C ALA A 123 5.97 -4.38 -2.33
N VAL A 124 5.17 -4.56 -1.29
CA VAL A 124 3.95 -5.39 -1.33
C VAL A 124 2.78 -4.66 -2.00
N THR A 125 2.62 -3.35 -1.80
CA THR A 125 1.45 -2.61 -2.30
C THR A 125 1.64 -1.98 -3.68
N VAL A 126 2.88 -1.79 -4.12
CA VAL A 126 3.17 -1.14 -5.41
C VAL A 126 3.93 -2.09 -6.34
N ARG A 127 5.10 -2.57 -5.91
CA ARG A 127 6.02 -3.30 -6.81
C ARG A 127 5.52 -4.70 -7.14
N LEU A 128 5.02 -5.44 -6.15
CA LEU A 128 4.48 -6.78 -6.34
C LEU A 128 3.28 -6.77 -7.31
N PRO A 129 2.22 -5.95 -7.13
CA PRO A 129 1.14 -5.81 -8.10
C PRO A 129 1.63 -5.51 -9.50
N ALA A 130 2.60 -4.60 -9.66
CA ALA A 130 3.15 -4.27 -10.97
C ALA A 130 3.81 -5.47 -11.68
N ILE A 131 4.56 -6.30 -10.94
CA ILE A 131 5.15 -7.54 -11.50
C ILE A 131 4.07 -8.58 -11.81
N LEU A 132 3.03 -8.69 -10.99
CA LEU A 132 1.92 -9.60 -11.25
C LEU A 132 1.14 -9.18 -12.51
N ASP A 133 0.90 -7.88 -12.69
CA ASP A 133 0.27 -7.32 -13.90
C ASP A 133 1.12 -7.60 -15.13
N TRP A 134 2.44 -7.34 -15.06
CA TRP A 134 3.37 -7.67 -16.13
C TRP A 134 3.34 -9.17 -16.50
N LEU A 135 3.31 -10.07 -15.50
CA LEU A 135 3.18 -11.52 -15.72
C LEU A 135 1.84 -11.90 -16.36
N ALA A 136 0.77 -11.17 -16.07
CA ALA A 136 -0.52 -11.37 -16.69
C ALA A 136 -0.51 -10.90 -18.16
N PHE A 137 0.09 -9.75 -18.45
CA PHE A 137 0.25 -9.24 -19.83
C PHE A 137 1.07 -10.20 -20.70
N GLN A 138 2.20 -10.73 -20.21
CA GLN A 138 3.02 -11.67 -20.98
C GLN A 138 2.26 -12.93 -21.42
N ARG A 139 1.29 -13.40 -20.62
CA ARG A 139 0.46 -14.56 -21.00
C ARG A 139 -0.50 -14.25 -22.14
N VAL A 140 -0.94 -13.00 -22.29
CA VAL A 140 -1.81 -12.56 -23.38
C VAL A 140 -1.02 -12.46 -24.68
N ASP A 141 0.20 -11.92 -24.63
CA ASP A 141 1.05 -11.77 -25.81
C ASP A 141 1.52 -13.12 -26.38
N LEU A 142 1.85 -14.09 -25.52
CA LEU A 142 2.23 -15.44 -25.98
C LEU A 142 1.07 -16.16 -26.70
N ARG A 143 -0.17 -15.99 -26.23
CA ARG A 143 -1.36 -16.53 -26.92
C ARG A 143 -1.62 -15.86 -28.26
N ARG A 144 -1.16 -14.63 -28.48
CA ARG A 144 -1.25 -13.94 -29.77
C ARG A 144 -0.19 -14.41 -30.76
N ALA A 145 1.00 -14.76 -30.28
CA ALA A 145 2.07 -15.32 -31.11
C ALA A 145 1.82 -16.79 -31.53
N GLU A 146 1.04 -17.54 -30.76
CA GLU A 146 0.59 -18.90 -31.11
C GLU A 146 -0.62 -18.92 -32.06
N GLY A 147 -1.32 -17.79 -32.23
CA GLY A 147 -2.30 -17.60 -33.29
C GLY A 147 -1.60 -17.32 -34.62
N GLY A 148 -1.55 -18.32 -35.49
CA GLY A 148 -0.85 -18.27 -36.78
C GLY A 148 -1.07 -16.97 -37.57
N LEU A 149 0.03 -16.46 -38.14
CA LEU A 149 0.02 -15.55 -39.27
C LEU A 149 -1.01 -16.08 -40.29
N THR A 150 -1.98 -15.23 -40.68
CA THR A 150 -3.14 -15.49 -41.56
C THR A 150 -4.36 -16.18 -40.94
N ALA A 151 -5.02 -15.53 -39.98
CA ALA A 151 -6.49 -15.59 -39.95
C ALA A 151 -7.02 -14.58 -40.98
N GLU A 152 -7.20 -15.05 -42.21
CA GLU A 152 -7.80 -14.27 -43.29
C GLU A 152 -9.12 -13.64 -42.81
N LEU A 153 -9.25 -12.33 -43.02
CA LEU A 153 -10.52 -11.63 -42.87
C LEU A 153 -11.53 -12.24 -43.86
N PRO A 154 -12.75 -12.60 -43.43
CA PRO A 154 -13.75 -13.06 -44.38
C PRO A 154 -14.19 -11.88 -45.24
N VAL A 155 -13.73 -11.85 -46.49
CA VAL A 155 -14.27 -10.96 -47.51
C VAL A 155 -15.71 -11.39 -47.76
N VAL A 156 -16.67 -10.60 -47.26
CA VAL A 156 -18.08 -10.75 -47.59
C VAL A 156 -18.25 -10.46 -49.09
N ARG A 157 -18.35 -11.50 -49.92
CA ARG A 157 -18.84 -11.36 -51.29
C ARG A 157 -20.35 -11.20 -51.27
N LEU A 158 -20.80 -9.99 -51.56
CA LEU A 158 -22.20 -9.63 -51.77
C LEU A 158 -22.51 -9.73 -53.26
N LEU A 159 -23.03 -10.86 -53.72
CA LEU A 159 -23.69 -11.09 -55.02
C LEU A 159 -24.36 -12.47 -54.90
N GLY A 160 -25.68 -12.64 -55.00
CA GLY A 160 -26.60 -11.98 -55.91
C GLY A 160 -26.97 -12.99 -57.00
N ASP A 161 -28.16 -13.59 -56.84
CA ASP A 161 -28.94 -14.40 -57.79
C ASP A 161 -28.55 -15.85 -58.12
N GLY A 162 -29.60 -16.69 -58.14
CA GLY A 162 -29.55 -18.02 -58.76
C GLY A 162 -30.52 -19.05 -58.19
N ARG A 163 -31.82 -18.92 -58.50
CA ARG A 163 -32.86 -19.95 -58.29
C ARG A 163 -32.42 -21.34 -58.81
N THR A 164 -32.72 -22.42 -58.08
CA THR A 164 -33.57 -23.54 -58.56
C THR A 164 -33.94 -24.52 -57.44
N ARG A 165 -35.20 -24.98 -57.51
CA ARG A 165 -35.84 -26.00 -56.68
C ARG A 165 -35.25 -27.40 -56.95
N ALA A 166 -35.19 -28.25 -55.93
CA ALA A 166 -35.96 -29.50 -55.83
C ALA A 166 -35.28 -30.57 -54.94
N GLY A 167 -36.06 -31.13 -54.01
CA GLY A 167 -36.17 -32.59 -53.91
C GLY A 167 -35.21 -33.39 -53.01
N ARG A 168 -35.79 -33.88 -51.90
CA ARG A 168 -35.83 -35.31 -51.54
C ARG A 168 -34.61 -35.94 -50.80
N ARG A 169 -34.84 -36.12 -49.49
CA ARG A 169 -34.65 -37.34 -48.67
C ARG A 169 -33.25 -37.95 -48.46
N ARG A 170 -33.07 -38.30 -47.17
CA ARG A 170 -32.50 -39.53 -46.53
C ARG A 170 -31.03 -39.51 -46.09
N ARG A 171 -30.91 -39.77 -44.77
CA ARG A 171 -30.04 -40.76 -44.07
C ARG A 171 -28.55 -40.40 -43.99
N ALA A 172 -28.04 -40.14 -42.79
CA ALA A 172 -27.59 -41.11 -41.77
C ALA A 172 -26.18 -41.64 -42.08
N GLY A 173 -25.27 -41.46 -41.13
CA GLY A 173 -23.90 -41.95 -41.21
C GLY A 173 -23.07 -41.51 -40.01
N VAL A 174 -23.38 -42.09 -38.85
CA VAL A 174 -22.46 -42.17 -37.70
C VAL A 174 -21.29 -43.06 -38.11
N ILE A 175 -20.05 -42.56 -38.01
CA ILE A 175 -18.89 -43.40 -37.73
C ILE A 175 -18.05 -42.66 -36.69
N GLY A 176 -18.10 -43.18 -35.47
CA GLY A 176 -17.09 -42.95 -34.45
C GLY A 176 -16.02 -44.02 -34.49
N GLY A 177 -14.96 -43.78 -33.73
CA GLY A 177 -13.83 -44.69 -33.49
C GLY A 177 -12.72 -44.45 -34.49
N GLY A 178 -11.50 -44.09 -34.12
CA GLY A 178 -10.81 -44.15 -32.84
C GLY A 178 -9.35 -44.44 -33.16
N LEU A 179 -8.41 -43.76 -32.49
CA LEU A 179 -7.04 -44.25 -32.28
C LEU A 179 -6.33 -43.29 -31.32
N ALA A 180 -6.46 -43.63 -30.05
CA ALA A 180 -5.51 -43.25 -29.01
C ALA A 180 -4.28 -44.17 -29.09
N CYS A 181 -3.17 -43.66 -28.55
CA CYS A 181 -1.93 -44.35 -28.22
C CYS A 181 -0.90 -44.52 -29.35
N LEU A 182 0.02 -43.56 -29.43
CA LEU A 182 1.46 -43.87 -29.39
C LEU A 182 2.23 -42.62 -28.93
N ALA A 183 2.56 -42.63 -27.65
CA ALA A 183 3.51 -41.73 -27.04
C ALA A 183 4.85 -42.45 -26.86
N LEU A 184 5.93 -41.67 -26.97
CA LEU A 184 7.29 -41.90 -26.46
C LEU A 184 8.21 -42.83 -27.27
N ALA A 185 9.04 -42.22 -28.13
CA ALA A 185 10.50 -42.36 -28.11
C ALA A 185 11.12 -41.47 -29.21
N GLY A 186 12.02 -40.56 -28.86
CA GLY A 186 12.77 -39.76 -29.84
C GLY A 186 13.23 -38.39 -29.36
N GLY A 187 13.83 -38.33 -28.16
CA GLY A 187 14.65 -37.19 -27.77
C GLY A 187 16.06 -37.32 -28.35
N ALA A 188 16.74 -36.16 -28.46
CA ALA A 188 18.13 -35.93 -28.85
C ALA A 188 18.43 -35.85 -30.37
N ALA A 189 18.56 -34.60 -30.86
CA ALA A 189 19.76 -34.13 -31.60
C ALA A 189 19.49 -32.85 -32.43
N VAL A 190 19.21 -31.69 -31.82
CA VAL A 190 19.43 -30.39 -32.50
C VAL A 190 19.81 -29.30 -31.48
N TRP A 191 21.01 -29.40 -30.90
CA TRP A 191 21.66 -28.28 -30.19
C TRP A 191 23.17 -28.25 -30.46
N LEU A 192 23.56 -28.38 -31.73
CA LEU A 192 24.97 -28.38 -32.15
C LEU A 192 25.36 -27.25 -33.11
N THR A 193 24.61 -26.14 -33.13
CA THR A 193 25.05 -24.92 -33.82
C THR A 193 24.49 -23.65 -33.15
N ARG A 194 25.04 -23.27 -31.99
CA ARG A 194 24.99 -21.86 -31.56
C ARG A 194 26.41 -21.35 -31.30
N PRO A 195 26.90 -20.34 -32.05
CA PRO A 195 28.20 -19.75 -31.80
C PRO A 195 28.20 -19.03 -30.44
N ALA A 196 29.31 -19.17 -29.70
CA ALA A 196 29.51 -18.57 -28.39
C ALA A 196 29.43 -17.03 -28.45
N PRO A 197 28.84 -16.36 -27.43
CA PRO A 197 28.88 -14.92 -27.33
C PRO A 197 30.32 -14.45 -27.04
N ARG A 198 30.83 -13.55 -27.87
CA ARG A 198 32.12 -12.87 -27.63
C ARG A 198 31.97 -11.96 -26.42
N ILE A 199 32.83 -12.14 -25.44
CA ILE A 199 33.03 -11.22 -24.31
C ILE A 199 33.80 -10.01 -24.86
N PRO A 200 33.28 -8.77 -24.76
CA PRO A 200 34.10 -7.59 -24.96
C PRO A 200 35.10 -7.48 -23.80
N GLU A 201 36.36 -7.46 -24.20
CA GLU A 201 37.55 -7.26 -23.40
C GLU A 201 37.49 -5.97 -22.59
N ALA A 202 37.99 -6.04 -21.34
CA ALA A 202 38.07 -4.93 -20.42
C ALA A 202 39.01 -3.84 -20.94
N THR A 203 38.51 -2.64 -21.17
CA THR A 203 39.33 -1.42 -21.31
C THR A 203 39.47 -0.73 -19.94
N PRO A 204 40.63 -0.11 -19.67
CA PRO A 204 41.08 0.19 -18.31
C PRO A 204 40.45 1.45 -17.73
N GLN A 205 40.57 1.51 -16.40
CA GLN A 205 40.15 2.56 -15.47
C GLN A 205 40.47 3.98 -15.98
N SER A 206 39.44 4.83 -16.07
CA SER A 206 39.63 6.28 -15.98
C SER A 206 39.51 6.68 -14.51
N THR A 207 40.66 6.94 -13.89
CA THR A 207 40.76 7.63 -12.59
C THR A 207 40.14 9.02 -12.69
N LEU A 208 38.97 9.20 -12.09
CA LEU A 208 38.44 10.53 -11.78
C LEU A 208 38.91 10.92 -10.37
N LEU A 209 39.79 11.93 -10.36
CA LEU A 209 40.31 12.63 -9.19
C LEU A 209 39.16 13.26 -8.38
N LEU A 210 39.04 12.90 -7.10
CA LEU A 210 38.20 13.61 -6.14
C LEU A 210 38.84 14.96 -5.78
N PRO A 211 38.10 16.08 -5.75
CA PRO A 211 38.50 17.23 -4.94
C PRO A 211 38.18 16.96 -3.47
N THR A 212 39.22 16.91 -2.66
CA THR A 212 39.16 16.81 -1.19
C THR A 212 38.58 18.11 -0.62
N THR A 213 37.36 18.09 -0.09
CA THR A 213 36.83 19.15 0.77
C THR A 213 36.95 18.71 2.23
N THR A 214 38.05 19.15 2.84
CA THR A 214 38.28 19.13 4.29
C THR A 214 37.20 19.93 5.00
N SER A 215 36.37 19.26 5.80
CA SER A 215 35.44 19.91 6.74
C SER A 215 35.95 19.75 8.18
N PRO A 216 36.27 20.83 8.91
CA PRO A 216 36.78 20.76 10.26
C PRO A 216 35.70 20.48 11.31
N ALA A 217 36.06 19.65 12.29
CA ALA A 217 35.24 19.25 13.44
C ALA A 217 34.78 20.43 14.33
N PRO A 218 33.56 20.39 14.91
CA PRO A 218 33.17 21.33 15.95
C PRO A 218 33.75 20.93 17.32
N LYS A 219 34.47 21.88 17.92
CA LYS A 219 34.98 21.87 19.30
C LYS A 219 33.84 22.00 20.32
N SER A 220 33.94 21.20 21.38
CA SER A 220 33.16 21.29 22.61
C SER A 220 33.54 22.51 23.46
N THR A 221 32.56 23.16 24.08
CA THR A 221 32.75 24.15 25.17
C THR A 221 31.54 24.09 26.13
N PRO A 222 31.66 24.52 27.40
CA PRO A 222 31.22 23.75 28.54
C PRO A 222 30.06 24.37 29.34
N SER A 223 29.49 23.53 30.21
CA SER A 223 28.48 23.84 31.23
C SER A 223 28.86 25.01 32.13
N ARG A 224 27.87 25.85 32.45
CA ARG A 224 27.96 26.89 33.48
C ARG A 224 26.93 26.65 34.59
N THR A 225 27.45 26.23 35.73
CA THR A 225 26.81 26.16 37.05
C THR A 225 26.64 27.56 37.64
N VAL A 226 25.50 27.84 38.29
CA VAL A 226 25.41 28.86 39.36
C VAL A 226 24.54 28.36 40.52
N SER A 227 25.06 28.64 41.70
CA SER A 227 24.75 28.17 43.05
C SER A 227 23.48 28.74 43.74
N THR A 228 22.88 27.87 44.56
CA THR A 228 22.29 28.00 45.92
C THR A 228 22.03 29.39 46.54
N ALA A 229 20.90 29.55 47.27
CA ALA A 229 20.81 29.30 48.74
C ALA A 229 19.56 29.93 49.42
N ALA A 230 19.11 29.24 50.49
CA ALA A 230 18.40 29.73 51.70
C ALA A 230 16.91 30.15 51.57
N ARG A 231 15.99 29.87 52.51
CA ARG A 231 15.99 29.32 53.89
C ARG A 231 14.53 29.12 54.36
N ASN A 232 14.26 28.06 55.12
CA ASN A 232 13.53 27.96 56.42
C ASN A 232 12.12 28.59 56.56
N SER A 233 11.12 28.09 57.30
CA SER A 233 10.98 27.07 58.35
C SER A 233 9.49 26.74 58.55
N ALA A 234 9.22 25.62 59.21
CA ALA A 234 7.92 25.03 59.54
C ALA A 234 7.13 25.72 60.69
N THR A 235 5.85 25.37 60.84
CA THR A 235 5.26 24.56 61.96
C THR A 235 3.83 25.00 62.38
N ALA A 236 3.00 23.98 62.65
CA ALA A 236 1.85 23.87 63.58
C ALA A 236 0.42 24.37 63.22
N SER A 237 -0.50 23.41 63.37
CA SER A 237 -1.96 23.47 63.62
C SER A 237 -2.22 23.83 65.12
N PRO A 238 -3.40 24.36 65.55
CA PRO A 238 -4.65 23.57 65.70
C PRO A 238 -6.01 24.33 65.49
N SER A 239 -7.09 23.55 65.49
CA SER A 239 -8.57 23.86 65.53
C SER A 239 -9.02 24.67 66.78
N PRO A 240 -10.31 25.06 67.06
CA PRO A 240 -11.62 24.85 66.39
C PRO A 240 -12.66 26.04 66.42
N SER A 241 -13.84 25.79 65.82
CA SER A 241 -15.23 26.30 66.09
C SER A 241 -15.57 27.80 66.21
N GLN A 242 -16.53 28.28 65.41
CA GLN A 242 -17.87 28.76 65.84
C GLN A 242 -18.70 29.41 64.69
N SER A 243 -19.98 28.98 64.59
CA SER A 243 -21.13 29.69 63.97
C SER A 243 -21.54 30.89 64.88
N PRO A 244 -22.40 31.90 64.54
CA PRO A 244 -23.42 31.98 63.48
C PRO A 244 -23.56 33.36 62.74
N SER A 245 -24.50 33.40 61.78
CA SER A 245 -25.13 34.57 61.11
C SER A 245 -25.66 35.63 62.11
N PRO A 246 -25.92 36.93 61.77
CA PRO A 246 -26.85 37.32 60.68
C PRO A 246 -26.66 38.71 59.98
N SER A 247 -27.48 38.89 58.94
CA SER A 247 -28.16 40.14 58.54
C SER A 247 -27.57 41.08 57.48
N PRO A 248 -28.45 41.79 56.73
CA PRO A 248 -28.37 41.95 55.28
C PRO A 248 -28.14 43.40 54.86
N SER A 249 -27.68 43.63 53.63
CA SER A 249 -28.14 44.75 52.79
C SER A 249 -27.54 44.74 51.38
N THR A 250 -28.43 45.01 50.42
CA THR A 250 -28.22 45.77 49.17
C THR A 250 -27.08 45.36 48.23
N ALA A 251 -27.46 44.81 47.07
CA ALA A 251 -27.26 45.50 45.79
C ALA A 251 -28.04 44.78 44.68
N THR A 252 -28.89 45.54 44.01
CA THR A 252 -29.57 45.19 42.77
C THR A 252 -28.55 44.77 41.71
N PRO A 253 -28.59 43.53 41.15
CA PRO A 253 -27.77 43.22 40.00
C PRO A 253 -28.38 43.88 38.78
N THR A 254 -27.71 44.93 38.29
CA THR A 254 -27.88 45.44 36.93
C THR A 254 -27.70 44.26 35.98
N ARG A 255 -28.77 43.93 35.24
CA ARG A 255 -28.75 42.92 34.17
C ARG A 255 -27.66 43.30 33.17
N THR A 256 -26.52 42.62 33.26
CA THR A 256 -25.56 42.52 32.16
C THR A 256 -26.34 41.98 30.96
N PRO A 257 -26.34 42.66 29.80
CA PRO A 257 -26.91 42.08 28.59
C PRO A 257 -26.17 40.78 28.32
N GLU A 258 -26.91 39.68 28.45
CA GLU A 258 -26.54 38.34 28.06
C GLU A 258 -26.04 38.42 26.62
N ALA A 259 -24.74 38.20 26.43
CA ALA A 259 -24.15 38.14 25.11
C ALA A 259 -24.82 36.98 24.39
N THR A 260 -25.71 37.31 23.45
CA THR A 260 -26.26 36.37 22.48
C THR A 260 -25.10 35.50 21.97
N PRO A 261 -25.16 34.16 22.08
CA PRO A 261 -24.08 33.32 21.62
C PRO A 261 -23.89 33.56 20.13
N THR A 262 -22.73 34.14 19.77
CA THR A 262 -22.31 34.28 18.38
C THR A 262 -22.42 32.89 17.73
N PRO A 263 -23.14 32.75 16.60
CA PRO A 263 -23.25 31.47 15.91
C PRO A 263 -21.85 30.89 15.67
N ALA A 264 -21.62 29.65 16.11
CA ALA A 264 -20.35 28.97 15.89
C ALA A 264 -20.05 28.99 14.39
N ALA A 265 -18.89 29.53 14.02
CA ALA A 265 -18.49 29.62 12.63
C ALA A 265 -18.50 28.21 12.01
N PRO A 266 -19.14 28.01 10.84
CA PRO A 266 -19.17 26.69 10.22
C PRO A 266 -17.74 26.26 9.84
N LEU A 267 -17.51 24.94 9.82
CA LEU A 267 -16.26 24.41 9.28
C LEU A 267 -16.17 24.76 7.80
N THR A 268 -14.95 24.95 7.33
CA THR A 268 -14.68 25.07 5.90
C THR A 268 -13.85 23.88 5.46
N ALA A 269 -14.11 23.36 4.26
CA ALA A 269 -13.35 22.25 3.70
C ALA A 269 -12.85 22.59 2.30
N ARG A 270 -11.67 22.06 1.99
CA ARG A 270 -11.07 22.13 0.66
C ARG A 270 -10.77 20.73 0.18
N TYR A 271 -11.24 20.41 -1.02
CA TYR A 271 -10.99 19.15 -1.70
C TYR A 271 -10.01 19.38 -2.85
N GLN A 272 -9.07 18.46 -3.01
CA GLN A 272 -8.20 18.39 -4.19
C GLN A 272 -7.95 16.93 -4.59
N THR A 273 -7.92 16.65 -5.89
CA THR A 273 -7.34 15.41 -6.40
C THR A 273 -5.82 15.54 -6.48
N VAL A 274 -5.09 14.80 -5.63
CA VAL A 274 -3.62 14.90 -5.52
C VAL A 274 -2.88 13.87 -6.37
N SER A 275 -3.55 12.84 -6.86
CA SER A 275 -2.98 11.85 -7.78
C SER A 275 -4.07 11.21 -8.62
N ASP A 276 -3.87 11.25 -9.93
CA ASP A 276 -4.65 10.48 -10.89
C ASP A 276 -4.01 9.11 -11.13
N ARG A 277 -4.83 8.07 -11.26
CA ARG A 277 -4.40 6.71 -11.57
C ARG A 277 -5.30 6.12 -12.67
N LEU A 278 -4.84 5.04 -13.30
CA LEU A 278 -5.58 4.37 -14.38
C LEU A 278 -6.95 3.82 -13.94
N PHE A 279 -7.09 3.44 -12.67
CA PHE A 279 -8.30 2.82 -12.11
C PHE A 279 -8.81 3.55 -10.86
N GLY A 280 -8.48 4.84 -10.73
CA GLY A 280 -8.92 5.62 -9.59
C GLY A 280 -8.16 6.92 -9.43
N TYR A 281 -8.36 7.55 -8.28
CA TYR A 281 -7.65 8.76 -7.91
C TYR A 281 -7.48 8.83 -6.40
N ARG A 282 -6.56 9.67 -5.94
CA ARG A 282 -6.40 10.01 -4.52
C ARG A 282 -6.96 11.41 -4.27
N GLY A 283 -7.99 11.47 -3.43
CA GLY A 283 -8.52 12.71 -2.90
C GLY A 283 -7.78 13.12 -1.62
N GLU A 284 -7.58 14.41 -1.44
CA GLU A 284 -7.18 15.03 -0.19
C GLU A 284 -8.24 16.04 0.22
N VAL A 285 -8.62 16.03 1.50
CA VAL A 285 -9.51 17.01 2.09
C VAL A 285 -8.84 17.67 3.28
N VAL A 286 -8.81 19.00 3.28
CA VAL A 286 -8.37 19.82 4.41
C VAL A 286 -9.60 20.45 5.03
N VAL A 287 -9.88 20.10 6.28
CA VAL A 287 -10.97 20.66 7.09
C VAL A 287 -10.38 21.70 8.03
N THR A 288 -10.89 22.93 7.95
CA THR A 288 -10.43 24.08 8.73
C THR A 288 -11.54 24.55 9.66
N ASN A 289 -11.19 24.76 10.92
CA ASN A 289 -12.07 25.32 11.94
C ASN A 289 -11.70 26.78 12.20
N PRO A 290 -12.42 27.76 11.60
CA PRO A 290 -12.20 29.18 11.87
C PRO A 290 -12.82 29.63 13.21
N GLY A 291 -13.46 28.73 13.96
CA GLY A 291 -14.07 29.01 15.25
C GLY A 291 -13.06 29.14 16.39
N GLY A 292 -13.49 29.79 17.46
CA GLY A 292 -12.70 29.95 18.70
C GLY A 292 -12.74 28.73 19.63
N THR A 293 -13.51 27.70 19.28
CA THR A 293 -13.67 26.46 20.06
C THR A 293 -13.34 25.26 19.20
N GLU A 294 -12.78 24.21 19.81
CA GLU A 294 -12.59 22.92 19.16
C GLU A 294 -13.94 22.36 18.68
N LYS A 295 -13.94 21.75 17.48
CA LYS A 295 -15.13 21.15 16.90
C LYS A 295 -15.01 19.63 16.83
N GLN A 296 -15.85 18.97 17.60
CA GLN A 296 -16.03 17.53 17.61
C GLN A 296 -17.13 17.12 16.61
N ASP A 297 -17.21 15.82 16.33
CA ASP A 297 -18.31 15.20 15.54
C ASP A 297 -18.56 15.83 14.16
N TRP A 298 -17.50 16.33 13.52
CA TRP A 298 -17.59 16.84 12.16
C TRP A 298 -17.73 15.69 11.17
N ALA A 299 -18.46 15.95 10.09
CA ALA A 299 -18.63 15.00 9.01
C ALA A 299 -18.35 15.66 7.66
N VAL A 300 -17.48 15.02 6.87
CA VAL A 300 -17.33 15.35 5.44
C VAL A 300 -18.08 14.32 4.62
N VAL A 301 -19.01 14.77 3.80
CA VAL A 301 -19.78 13.92 2.89
C VAL A 301 -19.29 14.14 1.47
N VAL A 302 -18.80 13.08 0.84
CA VAL A 302 -18.34 13.08 -0.54
C VAL A 302 -19.26 12.21 -1.37
N THR A 303 -19.76 12.75 -2.47
CA THR A 303 -20.58 12.00 -3.44
C THR A 303 -19.68 11.53 -4.58
N LEU A 304 -19.56 10.23 -4.76
CA LEU A 304 -18.79 9.60 -5.82
C LEU A 304 -19.67 9.24 -7.02
N ALA A 305 -19.05 9.02 -8.17
CA ALA A 305 -19.73 8.51 -9.35
C ALA A 305 -20.32 7.11 -9.11
N THR A 306 -21.37 6.75 -9.84
CA THR A 306 -22.01 5.43 -9.72
C THR A 306 -21.03 4.31 -10.00
N GLY A 307 -20.87 3.40 -9.01
CA GLY A 307 -19.96 2.26 -9.09
C GLY A 307 -18.53 2.55 -8.61
N ALA A 308 -18.23 3.79 -8.22
CA ALA A 308 -16.98 4.12 -7.55
C ALA A 308 -17.00 3.64 -6.08
N ALA A 309 -15.85 3.24 -5.57
CA ALA A 309 -15.71 2.75 -4.20
C ALA A 309 -14.46 3.30 -3.52
N ILE A 310 -14.56 3.59 -2.22
CA ILE A 310 -13.38 3.89 -1.40
C ILE A 310 -12.59 2.61 -1.20
N ASN A 311 -11.30 2.66 -1.51
CA ASN A 311 -10.37 1.55 -1.30
C ASN A 311 -9.63 1.68 0.03
N ASN A 312 -9.25 2.90 0.41
CA ASN A 312 -8.55 3.18 1.66
C ASN A 312 -8.74 4.65 2.05
N ALA A 313 -8.64 4.97 3.34
CA ALA A 313 -8.57 6.33 3.86
C ALA A 313 -7.56 6.41 5.02
N THR A 314 -6.91 7.56 5.19
CA THR A 314 -5.90 7.80 6.22
C THR A 314 -6.23 9.05 7.00
N GLY A 315 -6.22 8.96 8.33
CA GLY A 315 -6.52 10.07 9.24
C GLY A 315 -8.00 10.21 9.62
N VAL A 316 -8.87 9.36 9.09
CA VAL A 316 -10.33 9.38 9.29
C VAL A 316 -10.92 7.97 9.27
N GLU A 317 -12.06 7.82 9.92
CA GLU A 317 -13.00 6.73 9.70
C GLU A 317 -13.93 7.09 8.55
N TRP A 318 -14.44 6.08 7.85
CA TRP A 318 -15.35 6.31 6.72
C TRP A 318 -16.40 5.22 6.61
N ARG A 319 -17.55 5.61 6.08
CA ARG A 319 -18.63 4.72 5.70
C ARG A 319 -19.14 5.11 4.33
N GLN A 320 -19.36 4.12 3.46
CA GLN A 320 -19.92 4.34 2.14
C GLN A 320 -21.29 3.64 2.03
N ASP A 321 -22.31 4.41 1.67
CA ASP A 321 -23.65 3.93 1.36
C ASP A 321 -23.96 4.31 -0.10
N GLY A 322 -23.72 3.37 -1.03
CA GLY A 322 -23.87 3.61 -2.47
C GLY A 322 -22.86 4.63 -2.99
N GLN A 323 -23.34 5.76 -3.51
CA GLN A 323 -22.49 6.86 -4.01
C GLN A 323 -22.01 7.79 -2.90
N VAL A 324 -22.64 7.75 -1.71
CA VAL A 324 -22.38 8.71 -0.64
C VAL A 324 -21.36 8.12 0.33
N VAL A 325 -20.28 8.85 0.55
CA VAL A 325 -19.23 8.51 1.51
C VAL A 325 -19.23 9.54 2.61
N THR A 326 -19.32 9.09 3.86
CA THR A 326 -19.19 9.95 5.04
C THR A 326 -17.88 9.67 5.73
N PHE A 327 -17.08 10.71 5.94
CA PHE A 327 -15.82 10.70 6.66
C PHE A 327 -15.97 11.40 8.01
N THR A 328 -15.46 10.77 9.07
CA THR A 328 -15.45 11.29 10.44
C THR A 328 -14.06 11.11 11.03
N GLY A 329 -13.64 11.98 11.94
CA GLY A 329 -12.28 11.90 12.47
C GLY A 329 -12.09 12.60 13.81
N LYS A 330 -10.82 12.76 14.20
CA LYS A 330 -10.44 13.48 15.42
C LYS A 330 -10.96 14.91 15.37
N ALA A 331 -11.26 15.45 16.55
CA ALA A 331 -11.73 16.81 16.70
C ALA A 331 -10.77 17.84 16.08
N VAL A 332 -11.33 18.89 15.46
CA VAL A 332 -10.55 19.95 14.80
C VAL A 332 -10.32 21.07 15.80
N PRO A 333 -9.06 21.36 16.17
CA PRO A 333 -8.76 22.39 17.17
C PRO A 333 -9.25 23.77 16.72
N ALA A 334 -9.50 24.66 17.68
CA ALA A 334 -9.86 26.05 17.42
C ALA A 334 -8.78 26.74 16.56
N GLN A 335 -9.18 27.49 15.54
CA GLN A 335 -8.26 28.11 14.57
C GLN A 335 -7.29 27.11 13.90
N GLY A 336 -7.64 25.83 13.86
CA GLY A 336 -6.79 24.75 13.37
C GLY A 336 -7.34 24.09 12.12
N SER A 337 -6.58 23.14 11.60
CA SER A 337 -6.99 22.30 10.48
C SER A 337 -6.59 20.84 10.69
N THR A 338 -7.33 19.95 10.04
CA THR A 338 -6.99 18.53 9.91
C THR A 338 -7.03 18.15 8.45
N THR A 339 -6.12 17.28 8.04
CA THR A 339 -6.02 16.81 6.66
C THR A 339 -6.15 15.30 6.64
N PHE A 340 -6.96 14.80 5.72
CA PHE A 340 -7.07 13.38 5.47
C PHE A 340 -7.05 13.08 3.98
N ARG A 341 -6.70 11.84 3.65
CA ARG A 341 -6.58 11.36 2.27
C ARG A 341 -7.39 10.09 2.09
N PHE A 342 -7.94 9.91 0.91
CA PHE A 342 -8.64 8.69 0.54
C PHE A 342 -8.37 8.31 -0.91
N ASP A 343 -8.33 7.00 -1.15
CA ASP A 343 -8.14 6.42 -2.47
C ASP A 343 -9.51 5.95 -2.99
N VAL A 344 -9.94 6.51 -4.12
CA VAL A 344 -11.17 6.12 -4.83
C VAL A 344 -10.79 5.18 -5.95
N ARG A 345 -11.52 4.07 -6.07
CA ARG A 345 -11.52 3.22 -7.25
C ARG A 345 -12.63 3.66 -8.18
N ASP A 346 -12.25 4.24 -9.32
CA ASP A 346 -13.15 4.64 -10.38
C ASP A 346 -12.41 4.60 -11.73
N THR A 347 -13.09 4.14 -12.78
CA THR A 347 -12.56 4.08 -14.14
C THR A 347 -13.12 5.17 -15.05
N ARG A 348 -14.09 5.94 -14.55
CA ARG A 348 -14.87 6.92 -15.33
C ARG A 348 -14.48 8.35 -15.01
N THR A 349 -14.42 8.71 -13.73
CA THR A 349 -14.09 10.08 -13.32
C THR A 349 -12.80 10.13 -12.50
N ARG A 350 -12.24 11.35 -12.38
CA ARG A 350 -11.01 11.65 -11.64
C ARG A 350 -11.26 12.56 -10.43
N ALA A 351 -12.52 12.81 -10.13
CA ALA A 351 -12.97 13.69 -9.07
C ALA A 351 -14.40 13.28 -8.63
N PRO A 352 -14.77 13.58 -7.37
CA PRO A 352 -16.11 13.32 -6.87
C PRO A 352 -17.13 14.24 -7.55
N GLU A 353 -18.39 13.83 -7.54
CA GLU A 353 -19.53 14.62 -8.02
C GLU A 353 -19.90 15.74 -7.03
N GLY A 354 -19.60 15.55 -5.75
CA GLY A 354 -19.86 16.55 -4.72
C GLY A 354 -19.03 16.34 -3.45
N CYS A 355 -18.85 17.42 -2.68
CA CYS A 355 -18.21 17.40 -1.37
C CYS A 355 -18.86 18.44 -0.47
N THR A 356 -19.22 18.05 0.75
CA THR A 356 -19.72 18.96 1.79
C THR A 356 -19.08 18.65 3.15
N VAL A 357 -18.94 19.66 4.01
CA VAL A 357 -18.57 19.54 5.41
C VAL A 357 -19.70 20.11 6.27
N ASP A 358 -20.31 19.27 7.12
CA ASP A 358 -21.50 19.62 7.90
C ASP A 358 -22.61 20.30 7.07
N GLY A 359 -22.76 19.89 5.81
CA GLY A 359 -23.73 20.46 4.86
C GLY A 359 -23.25 21.69 4.07
N ALA A 360 -22.13 22.31 4.42
CA ALA A 360 -21.53 23.41 3.65
C ALA A 360 -20.67 22.85 2.49
N PRO A 361 -20.75 23.40 1.26
CA PRO A 361 -19.97 22.89 0.14
C PRO A 361 -18.47 23.07 0.33
N CYS A 362 -17.69 22.06 -0.05
CA CYS A 362 -16.24 22.16 -0.09
C CYS A 362 -15.80 23.09 -1.23
N SER A 363 -14.70 23.80 -1.03
CA SER A 363 -13.97 24.42 -2.14
C SER A 363 -13.24 23.35 -2.95
N MET A 364 -13.47 23.32 -4.26
CA MET A 364 -12.82 22.38 -5.18
C MET A 364 -11.57 23.04 -5.79
N GLN A 365 -10.50 22.27 -5.97
CA GLN A 365 -9.24 22.74 -6.56
C GLN A 365 -8.72 21.84 -7.67
#